data_AF-A0A7V7GTN4-F1
#
_entry.id   AF-A0A7V7GTN4-F1
#
_cell.length_a   1.000
_cell.length_b   1.000
_cell.length_c   1.000
_cell.angle_alpha   90.00
_cell.angle_beta   90.00
_cell.angle_gamma   90.00
#
_symmetry.space_group_name_H-M   'P 1'
#
loop_
_entity.id
_entity.type
_entity.pdbx_description
1 polymer ?
#
loop_
_entity_poly.entity_id
_entity_poly.type
_entity_poly.pdbx_seq_one_letter_code
_entity_poly.pdbx_strand_id
1 'polypeptide(L)'
;MPHTLRLTTLLERDYRQHAHPLQQLKQQLPLIDELCRTLGVSTFSSFIDISAIEWQEAAQLTGQDANSVEADPETGTPLTIEDLSWHPAALGMASLEAVSQHLQRGENLRFQVEDVTPLLTELAECLEHLAPLEADGGQFHFAAA
;
A
#
# COMPACT_ATOMS: atom_id res chain seq x y z
N MET A 1 -2.85 -2.93 -16.60
CA MET A 1 -1.44 -3.36 -16.47
C MET A 1 -1.28 -4.14 -15.17
N PRO A 2 -0.32 -5.08 -15.00
CA PRO A 2 -0.08 -5.71 -13.72
C PRO A 2 0.72 -4.77 -12.81
N HIS A 3 0.07 -3.77 -12.22
CA HIS A 3 0.71 -2.82 -11.31
C HIS A 3 1.34 -3.52 -10.10
N THR A 4 2.55 -3.16 -9.72
CA THR A 4 3.18 -3.66 -8.49
C THR A 4 2.68 -2.82 -7.32
N LEU A 5 2.35 -3.46 -6.20
CA LEU A 5 2.07 -2.75 -4.95
C LEU A 5 3.32 -2.76 -4.07
N ARG A 6 3.66 -1.61 -3.50
CA ARG A 6 4.77 -1.45 -2.54
C ARG A 6 4.30 -0.59 -1.39
N LEU A 7 4.74 -0.92 -0.17
CA LEU A 7 4.55 -0.03 0.96
C LEU A 7 5.43 1.21 0.77
N THR A 8 4.86 2.38 1.06
CA THR A 8 5.59 3.64 1.14
C THR A 8 5.20 4.35 2.43
N THR A 9 6.18 4.92 3.12
CA THR A 9 6.03 5.57 4.43
C THR A 9 6.58 7.00 4.42
N LEU A 10 6.05 7.81 5.34
CA LEU A 10 6.43 9.22 5.51
C LEU A 10 6.40 9.61 6.98
N LEU A 11 7.48 10.20 7.47
CA LEU A 11 7.54 10.86 8.78
C LEU A 11 8.36 12.14 8.67
N GLU A 12 7.78 13.30 8.99
CA GLU A 12 8.50 14.60 8.95
C GLU A 12 9.28 14.85 7.64
N ARG A 13 8.73 14.42 6.48
CA ARG A 13 9.35 14.44 5.14
C ARG A 13 10.41 13.37 4.85
N ASP A 14 10.67 12.46 5.77
CA ASP A 14 11.43 11.23 5.51
C ASP A 14 10.58 10.26 4.67
N TYR A 15 10.64 10.43 3.35
CA TYR A 15 9.97 9.59 2.37
C TYR A 15 10.75 8.27 2.18
N ARG A 16 10.05 7.14 2.31
CA ARG A 16 10.65 5.81 2.09
C ARG A 16 9.71 4.88 1.36
N GLN A 17 10.10 4.46 0.16
CA GLN A 17 9.46 3.34 -0.53
C GLN A 17 10.19 2.03 -0.23
N HIS A 18 9.44 1.02 0.22
CA HIS A 18 10.00 -0.26 0.62
C HIS A 18 10.24 -1.18 -0.59
N ALA A 19 11.38 -1.88 -0.57
CA ALA A 19 11.89 -2.64 -1.71
C ALA A 19 11.14 -3.95 -1.99
N HIS A 20 10.35 -4.46 -1.04
CA HIS A 20 9.59 -5.70 -1.22
C HIS A 20 8.23 -5.41 -1.88
N PRO A 21 7.91 -6.07 -3.01
CA PRO A 21 6.59 -5.98 -3.61
C PRO A 21 5.58 -6.82 -2.82
N LEU A 22 4.39 -6.26 -2.58
CA LEU A 22 3.28 -6.89 -1.86
C LEU A 22 2.43 -7.70 -2.86
N GLN A 23 2.99 -8.82 -3.34
CA GLN A 23 2.40 -9.61 -4.41
C GLN A 23 1.10 -10.29 -3.99
N GLN A 24 1.07 -10.85 -2.78
CA GLN A 24 -0.06 -11.60 -2.25
C GLN A 24 -1.19 -10.66 -1.86
N LEU A 25 -0.86 -9.53 -1.23
CA LEU A 25 -1.82 -8.48 -0.93
C LEU A 25 -2.50 -8.00 -2.22
N LYS A 26 -1.74 -7.74 -3.29
CA LYS A 26 -2.30 -7.38 -4.59
C LYS A 26 -3.22 -8.46 -5.14
N GLN A 27 -2.77 -9.72 -5.17
CA GLN A 27 -3.52 -10.82 -5.76
C GLN A 27 -4.85 -11.07 -5.03
N GLN A 28 -4.84 -10.95 -3.71
CA GLN A 28 -5.98 -11.24 -2.84
C GLN A 28 -6.79 -9.99 -2.48
N LEU A 29 -6.45 -8.82 -3.03
CA LEU A 29 -7.03 -7.52 -2.65
C LEU A 29 -8.58 -7.52 -2.62
N PRO A 30 -9.31 -8.06 -3.62
CA PRO A 30 -10.77 -8.08 -3.57
C PRO A 30 -11.33 -8.86 -2.38
N LEU A 31 -10.72 -10.00 -2.04
CA LEU A 31 -11.12 -10.83 -0.91
C LEU A 31 -10.76 -10.18 0.43
N ILE A 32 -9.59 -9.54 0.51
CA ILE A 32 -9.17 -8.78 1.68
C ILE A 32 -10.13 -7.62 1.94
N ASP A 33 -10.53 -6.89 0.91
CA ASP A 33 -11.48 -5.78 1.05
C ASP A 33 -12.87 -6.23 1.51
N GLU A 34 -13.35 -7.39 1.03
CA GLU A 34 -14.58 -8.01 1.55
C GLU A 34 -14.45 -8.38 3.02
N LEU A 35 -13.28 -8.90 3.41
CA LEU A 35 -12.99 -9.21 4.80
C LEU A 35 -12.95 -7.93 5.66
N CYS A 36 -12.26 -6.88 5.22
CA CYS A 36 -12.22 -5.59 5.91
C CYS A 36 -13.64 -5.05 6.18
N ARG A 37 -14.53 -5.10 5.17
CA ARG A 37 -15.93 -4.70 5.33
C ARG A 37 -16.68 -5.53 6.37
N THR A 38 -16.41 -6.83 6.43
CA THR A 38 -17.02 -7.74 7.42
C THR A 38 -16.50 -7.46 8.83
N LEU A 39 -15.23 -7.10 8.97
CA LEU A 39 -14.58 -6.75 10.23
C LEU A 39 -14.87 -5.31 10.69
N GLY A 40 -15.47 -4.47 9.84
CA GLY A 40 -15.77 -3.07 10.15
C GLY A 40 -14.53 -2.16 10.15
N VAL A 41 -13.49 -2.52 9.40
CA VAL A 41 -12.24 -1.75 9.27
C VAL A 41 -12.09 -1.18 7.85
N SER A 42 -11.16 -0.24 7.66
CA SER A 42 -10.89 0.37 6.36
C SER A 42 -10.38 -0.67 5.35
N THR A 43 -10.84 -0.58 4.11
CA THR A 43 -10.42 -1.46 3.01
C THR A 43 -9.01 -1.13 2.55
N PHE A 44 -8.24 -2.13 2.12
CA PHE A 44 -6.86 -1.90 1.68
C PHE A 44 -6.80 -1.14 0.38
N SER A 45 -7.80 -1.31 -0.50
CA SER A 45 -7.95 -0.49 -1.71
C SER A 45 -8.01 1.01 -1.42
N SER A 46 -8.51 1.42 -0.24
CA SER A 46 -8.58 2.84 0.13
C SER A 46 -7.23 3.44 0.48
N PHE A 47 -6.21 2.60 0.72
CA PHE A 47 -4.84 3.01 0.99
C PHE A 47 -3.94 2.92 -0.25
N ILE A 48 -4.48 2.54 -1.41
CA ILE A 48 -3.70 2.45 -2.64
C ILE A 48 -3.63 3.82 -3.29
N ASP A 49 -2.40 4.28 -3.52
CA ASP A 49 -2.13 5.46 -4.33
C ASP A 49 -1.85 5.05 -5.77
N ILE A 50 -2.56 5.68 -6.71
CA ILE A 50 -2.46 5.44 -8.14
C ILE A 50 -1.86 6.63 -8.90
N SER A 51 -1.38 7.67 -8.20
CA SER A 51 -0.90 8.92 -8.82
C SER A 51 0.20 8.66 -9.86
N ALA A 52 1.07 7.68 -9.63
CA ALA A 52 2.11 7.29 -10.60
C ALA A 52 1.52 6.72 -11.90
N ILE A 53 0.43 5.96 -11.81
CA ILE A 53 -0.29 5.42 -12.98
C ILE A 53 -0.98 6.56 -13.72
N GLU A 54 -1.70 7.42 -13.00
CA GLU A 54 -2.41 8.57 -13.58
C GLU A 54 -1.46 9.52 -14.32
N TRP A 55 -0.28 9.77 -13.74
CA TRP A 55 0.78 10.55 -14.38
C TRP A 55 1.25 9.92 -15.69
N GLN A 56 1.54 8.62 -15.69
CA GLN A 56 1.96 7.89 -16.89
C GLN A 56 0.88 7.89 -17.97
N GLU A 57 -0.39 7.74 -17.59
CA GLU A 57 -1.52 7.78 -18.53
C GLU A 57 -1.70 9.19 -19.12
N ALA A 58 -1.60 10.24 -18.31
CA ALA A 58 -1.68 11.62 -18.77
C ALA A 58 -0.54 11.99 -19.73
N ALA A 59 0.69 11.56 -19.44
CA ALA A 59 1.84 11.75 -20.32
C ALA A 59 1.63 11.08 -21.69
N GLN A 60 1.12 9.84 -21.69
CA GLN A 60 0.80 9.12 -22.93
C GLN A 60 -0.25 9.83 -23.78
N LEU A 61 -1.30 10.36 -23.15
CA LEU A 61 -2.38 11.07 -23.85
C LEU A 61 -1.91 12.40 -24.47
N THR A 62 -0.95 13.06 -23.84
CA THR A 62 -0.39 14.34 -24.30
C THR A 62 0.79 14.18 -25.27
N GLY A 63 1.26 12.95 -25.49
CA GLY A 63 2.45 12.67 -26.30
C GLY A 63 3.75 13.15 -25.66
N GLN A 64 3.73 13.42 -24.35
CA GLN A 64 4.91 13.75 -23.56
C GLN A 64 5.53 12.46 -23.02
N ASP A 65 6.86 12.42 -22.95
CA ASP A 65 7.54 11.33 -22.24
C ASP A 65 7.44 11.61 -20.73
N ALA A 66 6.81 10.69 -20.00
CA ALA A 66 6.60 10.78 -18.56
C ALA A 66 7.92 10.95 -17.76
N ASN A 67 9.05 10.57 -18.36
CA ASN A 67 10.39 10.67 -17.77
C ASN A 67 11.15 11.94 -18.19
N SER A 68 10.55 12.81 -19.02
CA SER A 68 11.16 14.09 -19.41
C SER A 68 11.06 15.16 -18.32
N VAL A 69 10.25 14.94 -17.30
CA VAL A 69 10.14 15.84 -16.14
C VAL A 69 11.23 15.49 -15.14
N GLU A 70 11.88 16.52 -14.60
CA GLU A 70 12.91 16.39 -13.59
C GLU A 70 12.32 15.72 -12.34
N ALA A 71 13.02 14.72 -11.81
CA ALA A 71 12.59 14.00 -10.63
C ALA A 71 12.68 14.90 -9.39
N ASP A 72 11.64 14.85 -8.56
CA ASP A 72 11.65 15.44 -7.25
C ASP A 72 12.76 14.81 -6.38
N PRO A 73 13.56 15.62 -5.66
CA PRO A 73 14.67 15.11 -4.88
C PRO A 73 14.26 14.26 -3.66
N GLU A 74 13.01 14.37 -3.19
CA GLU A 74 12.51 13.62 -2.03
C GLU A 74 11.93 12.27 -2.43
N THR A 75 11.14 12.23 -3.51
CA THR A 75 10.51 10.99 -3.98
C THR A 75 11.35 10.23 -5.00
N GLY A 76 12.27 10.91 -5.70
CA GLY A 76 13.02 10.36 -6.83
C GLY A 76 12.14 10.10 -8.06
N THR A 77 10.92 10.65 -8.10
CA THR A 77 9.95 10.51 -9.19
C THR A 77 9.48 11.89 -9.67
N PRO A 78 8.79 11.99 -10.82
CA PRO A 78 8.18 13.25 -11.25
C PRO A 78 7.09 13.81 -10.31
N LEU A 79 6.63 13.01 -9.33
CA LEU A 79 5.58 13.38 -8.37
C LEU A 79 6.22 13.80 -7.04
N THR A 80 5.75 14.89 -6.46
CA THR A 80 6.16 15.35 -5.12
C THR A 80 5.45 14.57 -4.03
N ILE A 81 5.88 14.73 -2.76
CA ILE A 81 5.19 14.15 -1.61
C ILE A 81 3.72 14.62 -1.57
N GLU A 82 3.47 15.87 -1.94
CA GLU A 82 2.16 16.51 -1.92
C GLU A 82 1.22 15.99 -3.02
N ASP A 83 1.74 15.35 -4.06
CA ASP A 83 0.95 14.73 -5.14
C ASP A 83 0.47 13.31 -4.80
N LEU A 84 0.96 12.73 -3.70
CA LEU A 84 0.64 11.36 -3.27
C LEU A 84 -0.47 11.35 -2.21
N SER A 85 -1.24 10.26 -2.21
CA SER A 85 -2.33 10.03 -1.26
C SER A 85 -1.81 9.42 0.03
N TRP A 86 -1.72 10.21 1.09
CA TRP A 86 -1.20 9.76 2.40
C TRP A 86 -2.31 9.44 3.41
N HIS A 87 -2.13 8.35 4.14
CA HIS A 87 -3.04 7.91 5.20
C HIS A 87 -2.31 7.78 6.54
N PRO A 88 -2.96 8.04 7.70
CA PRO A 88 -2.33 7.83 8.99
C PRO A 88 -1.90 6.37 9.21
N ALA A 89 -0.67 6.15 9.67
CA ALA A 89 -0.13 4.80 9.92
C ALA A 89 -1.04 4.00 10.88
N ALA A 90 -1.52 4.64 11.96
CA ALA A 90 -2.44 4.03 12.92
C ALA A 90 -3.71 3.45 12.27
N LEU A 91 -4.26 4.14 11.27
CA LEU A 91 -5.46 3.68 10.56
C LEU A 91 -5.18 2.42 9.73
N GLY A 92 -4.03 2.39 9.06
CA GLY A 92 -3.57 1.23 8.30
C GLY A 92 -3.29 0.02 9.19
N MET A 93 -2.57 0.25 10.29
CA MET A 93 -2.23 -0.78 11.26
C MET A 93 -3.47 -1.46 11.82
N ALA A 94 -4.49 -0.70 12.22
CA ALA A 94 -5.73 -1.28 12.72
C ALA A 94 -6.39 -2.26 11.72
N SER A 95 -6.41 -1.90 10.42
CA SER A 95 -6.93 -2.79 9.38
C SER A 95 -6.02 -4.01 9.15
N LEU A 96 -4.70 -3.82 9.09
CA LEU A 96 -3.70 -4.88 8.90
C LEU A 96 -3.75 -5.91 10.04
N GLU A 97 -3.83 -5.45 11.28
CA GLU A 97 -3.93 -6.30 12.47
C GLU A 97 -5.23 -7.09 12.48
N ALA A 98 -6.36 -6.45 12.20
CA ALA A 98 -7.66 -7.10 12.19
C ALA A 98 -7.71 -8.25 11.16
N VAL A 99 -7.22 -7.99 9.95
CA VAL A 99 -7.11 -9.00 8.88
C VAL A 99 -6.14 -10.11 9.29
N SER A 100 -4.95 -9.76 9.79
CA SER A 100 -3.94 -10.75 10.21
C SER A 100 -4.47 -11.68 11.29
N GLN A 101 -5.13 -11.14 12.32
CA GLN A 101 -5.73 -11.93 13.40
C GLN A 101 -6.85 -12.84 12.89
N HIS A 102 -7.70 -12.36 11.98
CA HIS A 102 -8.76 -13.19 11.39
C HIS A 102 -8.16 -14.34 10.59
N LEU A 103 -7.18 -14.05 9.74
CA LEU A 103 -6.47 -15.06 8.95
C LEU A 103 -5.77 -16.11 9.82
N GLN A 104 -5.16 -15.71 10.94
CA GLN A 104 -4.51 -16.64 11.86
C GLN A 104 -5.49 -17.57 12.61
N ARG A 105 -6.74 -17.14 12.85
CA ARG A 105 -7.77 -17.97 13.49
C ARG A 105 -8.28 -19.09 12.59
N GLY A 106 -7.94 -19.06 11.29
CA GLY A 106 -8.31 -20.11 10.35
C GLY A 106 -9.79 -20.07 9.95
N GLU A 107 -10.48 -18.95 10.17
CA GLU A 107 -11.88 -18.72 9.73
C GLU A 107 -11.97 -18.43 8.21
N ASN A 108 -11.03 -18.97 7.44
CA ASN A 108 -10.66 -18.51 6.09
C ASN A 108 -11.34 -19.30 4.97
N LEU A 109 -12.66 -19.45 5.01
CA LEU A 109 -13.40 -20.26 4.02
C LEU A 109 -13.22 -19.76 2.57
N ARG A 110 -12.72 -18.53 2.36
CA ARG A 110 -12.54 -17.90 1.05
C ARG A 110 -11.09 -17.84 0.55
N PHE A 111 -10.09 -18.01 1.42
CA PHE A 111 -8.69 -17.97 1.03
C PHE A 111 -8.16 -19.39 0.81
N GLN A 112 -7.35 -19.57 -0.23
CA GLN A 112 -6.62 -20.84 -0.40
C GLN A 112 -5.52 -20.93 0.65
N VAL A 113 -5.35 -22.11 1.25
CA VAL A 113 -4.38 -22.32 2.34
C VAL A 113 -2.95 -21.94 1.92
N GLU A 114 -2.61 -22.19 0.66
CA GLU A 114 -1.30 -21.87 0.06
C GLU A 114 -1.02 -20.36 -0.05
N ASP A 115 -2.06 -19.54 -0.17
CA ASP A 115 -1.96 -18.08 -0.28
C ASP A 115 -1.89 -17.39 1.10
N VAL A 116 -2.42 -18.03 2.15
CA VAL A 116 -2.55 -17.42 3.49
C VAL A 116 -1.20 -17.17 4.16
N THR A 117 -0.27 -18.13 4.09
CA THR A 117 1.03 -17.98 4.78
C THR A 117 1.86 -16.86 4.16
N PRO A 118 2.06 -16.81 2.83
CA PRO A 118 2.72 -15.69 2.16
C PRO A 118 2.04 -14.34 2.43
N LEU A 119 0.70 -14.28 2.42
CA LEU A 119 -0.03 -13.06 2.73
C LEU A 119 0.24 -12.59 4.17
N LEU A 120 0.17 -13.49 5.17
CA LEU A 120 0.48 -13.15 6.56
C LEU A 120 1.90 -12.61 6.74
N THR A 121 2.88 -13.11 5.98
CA THR A 121 4.24 -12.57 5.96
C THR A 121 4.26 -11.13 5.46
N GLU A 122 3.62 -10.85 4.32
CA GLU A 122 3.54 -9.47 3.79
C GLU A 122 2.83 -8.50 4.75
N LEU A 123 1.76 -8.95 5.42
CA LEU A 123 1.06 -8.15 6.42
C LEU A 123 1.94 -7.86 7.64
N ALA A 124 2.69 -8.85 8.11
CA ALA A 124 3.61 -8.69 9.23
C ALA A 124 4.75 -7.71 8.89
N GLU A 125 5.31 -7.78 7.68
CA GLU A 125 6.31 -6.83 7.20
C GLU A 125 5.75 -5.39 7.15
N CYS A 126 4.51 -5.23 6.69
CA CYS A 126 3.85 -3.91 6.71
C CYS A 126 3.73 -3.39 8.14
N LEU A 127 3.27 -4.22 9.08
CA LEU A 127 3.13 -3.84 10.49
C LEU A 127 4.48 -3.47 11.13
N GLU A 128 5.55 -4.20 10.84
CA GLU A 128 6.90 -3.89 11.34
C GLU A 128 7.38 -2.49 10.91
N HIS A 129 7.08 -2.10 9.67
CA HIS A 129 7.44 -0.79 9.14
C HIS A 129 6.53 0.33 9.64
N LEU A 130 5.25 0.06 9.89
CA LEU A 130 4.29 1.06 10.38
C LEU A 130 4.37 1.29 11.89
N ALA A 131 4.75 0.29 12.68
CA ALA A 131 4.84 0.39 14.13
C ALA A 131 5.65 1.60 14.65
N PRO A 132 6.85 1.92 14.14
CA PRO A 132 7.57 3.12 14.60
C PRO A 132 6.87 4.43 14.19
N LEU A 133 6.10 4.43 13.11
CA LEU A 133 5.40 5.62 12.60
C LEU A 133 4.15 5.95 13.42
N GLU A 134 3.48 4.95 13.98
CA GLU A 134 2.25 5.14 14.75
C GLU A 134 2.45 6.07 15.94
N ALA A 135 3.55 5.90 16.68
CA ALA A 135 3.86 6.70 17.85
C ALA A 135 4.11 8.19 17.52
N ASP A 136 4.67 8.44 16.34
CA ASP A 136 5.10 9.77 15.89
C ASP A 136 4.12 10.42 14.89
N GLY A 137 2.96 9.79 14.66
CA GLY A 137 1.93 10.31 13.74
C GLY A 137 2.31 10.25 12.26
N GLY A 138 3.19 9.31 11.89
CA GLY A 138 3.61 9.09 10.51
C GLY A 138 2.47 8.59 9.61
N GLN A 139 2.75 8.60 8.31
CA GLN A 139 1.80 8.30 7.26
C GLN A 139 2.31 7.20 6.34
N PHE A 140 1.40 6.59 5.59
CA PHE A 140 1.71 5.54 4.64
C PHE A 140 0.71 5.50 3.48
N HIS A 141 1.08 4.74 2.45
CA HIS A 141 0.19 4.26 1.40
C HIS A 141 0.78 3.02 0.73
N PHE A 142 -0.04 2.34 -0.07
CA PHE A 142 0.42 1.31 -1.01
C PHE A 142 0.58 1.94 -2.39
N ALA A 143 1.81 2.21 -2.79
CA ALA A 143 2.10 2.76 -4.11
C ALA A 143 1.83 1.70 -5.20
N ALA A 144 1.00 2.05 -6.18
CA ALA A 144 0.78 1.27 -7.38
C ALA A 144 1.64 1.84 -8.53
N ALA A 145 2.46 0.98 -9.14
CA ALA A 145 3.29 1.32 -10.31
C ALA A 145 3.20 0.20 -11.36
#